data_AF-A0A812VX59-F1
#
_entry.id   AF-A0A812VX59-F1
#
_cell.length_a   1.000
_cell.length_b   1.000
_cell.length_c   1.000
_cell.angle_alpha   90.00
_cell.angle_beta   90.00
_cell.angle_gamma   90.00
#
_symmetry.space_group_name_H-M   'P 1'
#
loop_
_entity.id
_entity.type
_entity.pdbx_description
1 polymer ?
#
loop_
_entity_poly.entity_id
_entity_poly.type
_entity_poly.pdbx_seq_one_letter_code
_entity_poly.pdbx_strand_id
1 'polypeptide(L)'
;MRRVHQDVLRSLEENSRANVSAAIQTMLANELRFSEEYAVFYHSYSSSCILYELQAVLAAFFLGYPEEGPPILRLTRAPFENMSSLQQLLDLRKAGISDRTPEFRALAISVFCSCFASGGYGRSMLENYLVSGYHTPHDTSGDIRRLLELVLEPAGELEELPALLSGILALGQEFEAPIERAKGAAKRRGHVLQIFLHHSVVDAVVYGAQPLGSLAPQRVPFSEWLRQQCPVEGQARLLMHPDLFIDTRRGLVHIVALSPERPFDRLGLRRRLRELLGPHLAKASQEDLKASLGFRDREETPSATQVSPEMV
;
A
#
# COMPACT_ATOMS: atom_id res chain seq x y z
N MET A 1 -21.39 16.10 3.67
CA MET A 1 -20.98 15.09 2.66
C MET A 1 -21.69 15.23 1.31
N ARG A 2 -23.04 15.27 1.21
CA ARG A 2 -23.76 15.35 -0.09
C ARG A 2 -23.26 16.47 -1.03
N ARG A 3 -23.01 17.67 -0.50
CA ARG A 3 -22.53 18.82 -1.27
C ARG A 3 -21.11 18.61 -1.84
N VAL A 4 -20.16 18.17 -1.02
CA VAL A 4 -18.77 17.87 -1.43
C VAL A 4 -18.75 16.76 -2.49
N HIS A 5 -19.53 15.69 -2.30
CA HIS A 5 -19.68 14.63 -3.30
C HIS A 5 -20.20 15.18 -4.64
N GLN A 6 -21.25 16.02 -4.62
CA GLN A 6 -21.78 16.64 -5.82
C GLN A 6 -20.78 17.58 -6.51
N ASP A 7 -20.00 18.34 -5.73
CA ASP A 7 -19.00 19.26 -6.26
C ASP A 7 -17.85 18.51 -6.96
N VAL A 8 -17.38 17.39 -6.39
CA VAL A 8 -16.41 16.49 -7.04
C VAL A 8 -16.98 15.96 -8.37
N LEU A 9 -18.23 15.49 -8.37
CA LEU A 9 -18.87 14.88 -9.54
C LEU A 9 -19.22 15.87 -10.67
N ARG A 10 -19.49 17.14 -10.34
CA ARG A 10 -19.82 18.20 -11.32
C ARG A 10 -18.69 18.47 -12.30
N SER A 11 -17.45 18.25 -11.88
CA SER A 11 -16.26 18.45 -12.71
C SER A 11 -16.00 17.34 -13.74
N LEU A 12 -16.81 16.26 -13.72
CA LEU A 12 -16.59 15.05 -14.50
C LEU A 12 -17.57 14.91 -15.67
N GLU A 13 -17.08 14.34 -16.77
CA GLU A 13 -17.90 13.82 -17.88
C GLU A 13 -18.87 12.74 -17.38
N GLU A 14 -19.96 12.50 -18.12
CA GLU A 14 -21.11 11.71 -17.65
C GLU A 14 -20.79 10.24 -17.34
N ASN A 15 -20.19 9.49 -18.27
CA ASN A 15 -19.75 8.09 -18.05
C ASN A 15 -18.77 7.98 -16.88
N SER A 16 -17.92 8.98 -16.83
CA SER A 16 -16.91 9.20 -15.82
C SER A 16 -17.55 9.46 -14.43
N ARG A 17 -18.69 10.13 -14.36
CA ARG A 17 -19.38 10.47 -13.12
C ARG A 17 -19.96 9.24 -12.43
N ALA A 18 -20.55 8.31 -13.18
CA ALA A 18 -21.14 7.09 -12.64
C ALA A 18 -20.09 6.23 -11.93
N ASN A 19 -18.96 5.96 -12.58
CA ASN A 19 -17.90 5.11 -12.02
C ASN A 19 -17.23 5.73 -10.77
N VAL A 20 -16.96 7.06 -10.78
CA VAL A 20 -16.46 7.73 -9.56
C VAL A 20 -17.50 7.70 -8.46
N SER A 21 -18.78 7.93 -8.77
CA SER A 21 -19.82 7.92 -7.75
C SER A 21 -19.96 6.54 -7.12
N ALA A 22 -19.92 5.46 -7.91
CA ALA A 22 -19.93 4.09 -7.40
C ALA A 22 -18.72 3.80 -6.51
N ALA A 23 -17.51 4.25 -6.90
CA ALA A 23 -16.32 4.11 -6.08
C ALA A 23 -16.44 4.87 -4.75
N ILE A 24 -16.98 6.10 -4.76
CA ILE A 24 -17.22 6.89 -3.54
C ILE A 24 -18.26 6.23 -2.65
N GLN A 25 -19.36 5.74 -3.20
CA GLN A 25 -20.37 5.01 -2.45
C GLN A 25 -19.78 3.74 -1.81
N THR A 26 -18.92 3.01 -2.54
CA THR A 26 -18.22 1.84 -2.02
C THR A 26 -17.30 2.20 -0.85
N MET A 27 -16.52 3.28 -0.97
CA MET A 27 -15.67 3.76 0.13
C MET A 27 -16.47 4.10 1.38
N LEU A 28 -17.57 4.84 1.23
CA LEU A 28 -18.42 5.24 2.35
C LEU A 28 -19.13 4.03 2.97
N ALA A 29 -19.57 3.07 2.15
CA ALA A 29 -20.15 1.82 2.64
C ALA A 29 -19.15 0.99 3.44
N ASN A 30 -17.88 0.92 3.00
CA ASN A 30 -16.82 0.27 3.75
C ASN A 30 -16.50 1.02 5.06
N GLU A 31 -16.46 2.36 5.04
CA GLU A 31 -16.27 3.16 6.27
C GLU A 31 -17.35 2.85 7.31
N LEU A 32 -18.61 2.73 6.88
CA LEU A 32 -19.72 2.33 7.76
C LEU A 32 -19.61 0.87 8.21
N ARG A 33 -19.15 -0.04 7.35
CA ARG A 33 -18.99 -1.46 7.68
C ARG A 33 -17.92 -1.70 8.74
N PHE A 34 -16.83 -0.96 8.69
CA PHE A 34 -15.68 -1.10 9.60
C PHE A 34 -15.66 -0.01 10.68
N SER A 35 -16.76 0.72 10.86
CA SER A 35 -16.84 1.78 11.87
C SER A 35 -16.62 1.22 13.28
N GLU A 36 -16.28 2.10 14.23
CA GLU A 36 -16.05 1.80 15.66
C GLU A 36 -14.76 1.03 15.96
N GLU A 37 -14.45 -0.02 15.20
CA GLU A 37 -13.30 -0.90 15.47
C GLU A 37 -12.03 -0.52 14.69
N TYR A 38 -12.18 0.16 13.54
CA TYR A 38 -11.06 0.43 12.65
C TYR A 38 -10.87 1.93 12.38
N ALA A 39 -9.61 2.35 12.29
CA ALA A 39 -9.22 3.61 11.67
C ALA A 39 -9.07 3.41 10.16
N VAL A 40 -9.65 4.33 9.36
CA VAL A 40 -9.57 4.30 7.89
C VAL A 40 -8.48 5.23 7.37
N PHE A 41 -7.77 4.75 6.36
CA PHE A 41 -6.72 5.47 5.66
C PHE A 41 -6.83 5.31 4.15
N TYR A 42 -6.33 6.30 3.42
CA TYR A 42 -6.38 6.32 1.98
C TYR A 42 -5.00 6.52 1.37
N HIS A 43 -4.60 5.61 0.49
CA HIS A 43 -3.32 5.64 -0.20
C HIS A 43 -3.53 5.58 -1.71
N SER A 44 -2.82 6.41 -2.47
CA SER A 44 -2.78 6.24 -3.91
C SER A 44 -1.76 5.20 -4.29
N TYR A 45 -2.21 4.16 -4.99
CA TYR A 45 -1.34 3.11 -5.51
C TYR A 45 -1.22 3.15 -7.03
N SER A 46 -1.64 4.24 -7.69
CA SER A 46 -1.58 4.39 -9.15
C SER A 46 -0.21 4.03 -9.72
N SER A 47 0.84 4.76 -9.33
CA SER A 47 2.21 4.56 -9.83
C SER A 47 2.84 3.22 -9.42
N SER A 48 2.39 2.65 -8.30
CA SER A 48 2.97 1.42 -7.73
C SER A 48 2.07 0.20 -7.95
N CYS A 49 1.06 0.31 -8.82
CA CYS A 49 0.02 -0.70 -8.99
C CYS A 49 0.62 -2.04 -9.38
N ILE A 50 1.43 -2.08 -10.45
CA ILE A 50 2.06 -3.31 -10.92
C ILE A 50 3.00 -3.93 -9.86
N LEU A 51 3.72 -3.12 -9.09
CA LEU A 51 4.59 -3.60 -8.02
C LEU A 51 3.77 -4.25 -6.89
N TYR A 52 2.66 -3.63 -6.48
CA TYR A 52 1.84 -4.16 -5.39
C TYR A 52 1.07 -5.42 -5.79
N GLU A 53 0.66 -5.52 -7.05
CA GLU A 53 0.07 -6.75 -7.59
C GLU A 53 1.12 -7.86 -7.74
N LEU A 54 2.34 -7.53 -8.20
CA LEU A 54 3.47 -8.47 -8.24
C LEU A 54 3.79 -9.03 -6.85
N GLN A 55 3.88 -8.18 -5.83
CA GLN A 55 4.12 -8.61 -4.45
C GLN A 55 3.01 -9.55 -3.95
N ALA A 56 1.75 -9.32 -4.32
CA ALA A 56 0.65 -10.22 -3.99
C ALA A 56 0.77 -11.59 -4.70
N VAL A 57 1.21 -11.62 -5.96
CA VAL A 57 1.46 -12.87 -6.70
C VAL A 57 2.58 -13.68 -6.04
N LEU A 58 3.68 -13.03 -5.68
CA LEU A 58 4.81 -13.67 -5.00
C LEU A 58 4.37 -14.23 -3.64
N ALA A 59 3.68 -13.44 -2.82
CA ALA A 59 3.16 -13.92 -1.54
C ALA A 59 2.15 -15.07 -1.70
N ALA A 60 1.33 -15.07 -2.74
CA ALA A 60 0.44 -16.20 -3.02
C ALA A 60 1.22 -17.47 -3.37
N PHE A 61 2.35 -17.33 -4.07
CA PHE A 61 3.17 -18.45 -4.51
C PHE A 61 3.85 -19.21 -3.36
N PHE A 62 4.42 -18.50 -2.38
CA PHE A 62 5.22 -19.14 -1.32
C PHE A 62 4.83 -18.77 0.13
N LEU A 63 3.90 -17.83 0.37
CA LEU A 63 3.36 -17.52 1.71
C LEU A 63 1.91 -17.99 1.91
N GLY A 64 1.28 -18.60 0.90
CA GLY A 64 -0.12 -19.00 0.95
C GLY A 64 -1.08 -17.82 1.09
N TYR A 65 -0.69 -16.63 0.60
CA TYR A 65 -1.56 -15.46 0.55
C TYR A 65 -2.73 -15.70 -0.41
N PRO A 66 -3.96 -15.24 -0.11
CA PRO A 66 -5.12 -15.48 -0.97
C PRO A 66 -4.93 -14.89 -2.38
N GLU A 67 -5.26 -15.66 -3.42
CA GLU A 67 -5.13 -15.20 -4.81
C GLU A 67 -5.97 -13.94 -5.10
N GLU A 68 -7.14 -13.85 -4.49
CA GLU A 68 -8.05 -12.71 -4.58
C GLU A 68 -7.80 -11.64 -3.50
N GLY A 69 -6.74 -11.81 -2.70
CA GLY A 69 -6.37 -10.87 -1.64
C GLY A 69 -6.10 -9.46 -2.14
N PRO A 70 -6.05 -8.45 -1.26
CA PRO A 70 -5.67 -7.10 -1.66
C PRO A 70 -4.24 -7.02 -2.24
N PRO A 71 -3.86 -5.89 -2.85
CA PRO A 71 -2.48 -5.65 -3.23
C PRO A 71 -1.59 -5.60 -1.98
N ILE A 72 -0.36 -6.12 -2.06
CA ILE A 72 0.60 -6.07 -0.98
C ILE A 72 1.49 -4.85 -1.22
N LEU A 73 1.64 -3.98 -0.22
CA LEU A 73 2.43 -2.75 -0.37
C LEU A 73 3.91 -2.97 -0.05
N ARG A 74 4.21 -3.80 0.94
CA ARG A 74 5.58 -4.22 1.29
C ARG A 74 5.59 -5.71 1.54
N LEU A 75 6.49 -6.42 0.85
CA LEU A 75 6.67 -7.85 0.99
C LEU A 75 7.93 -8.21 1.78
N THR A 76 9.02 -7.47 1.61
CA THR A 76 10.32 -7.80 2.21
C THR A 76 10.37 -7.43 3.68
N ARG A 77 10.90 -8.34 4.51
CA ARG A 77 11.16 -8.10 5.95
C ARG A 77 12.51 -7.43 6.22
N ALA A 78 13.49 -7.58 5.33
CA ALA A 78 14.86 -7.07 5.52
C ALA A 78 14.92 -5.58 5.94
N PRO A 79 14.14 -4.65 5.35
CA PRO A 79 14.14 -3.25 5.83
C PRO A 79 13.72 -3.10 7.30
N PHE A 80 12.85 -3.99 7.79
CA PHE A 80 12.26 -3.94 9.13
C PHE A 80 13.10 -4.63 10.21
N GLU A 81 14.15 -5.39 9.85
CA GLU A 81 15.04 -6.04 10.82
C GLU A 81 15.68 -5.03 11.79
N ASN A 82 16.05 -3.85 11.26
CA ASN A 82 16.62 -2.76 12.04
C ASN A 82 15.59 -1.69 12.44
N MET A 83 14.35 -1.80 11.95
CA MET A 83 13.28 -0.83 12.16
C MET A 83 11.94 -1.54 12.39
N SER A 84 11.84 -2.18 13.55
CA SER A 84 10.71 -3.02 13.95
C SER A 84 9.60 -2.26 14.70
N SER A 85 9.80 -0.97 15.01
CA SER A 85 8.85 -0.17 15.79
C SER A 85 8.56 1.20 15.17
N LEU A 86 7.37 1.72 15.46
CA LEU A 86 7.02 3.11 15.15
C LEU A 86 7.99 4.11 15.80
N GLN A 87 8.48 3.82 17.01
CA GLN A 87 9.41 4.70 17.71
C GLN A 87 10.70 4.93 16.92
N GLN A 88 11.29 3.88 16.35
CA GLN A 88 12.48 4.00 15.51
C GLN A 88 12.22 4.83 14.25
N LEU A 89 11.04 4.67 13.63
CA LEU A 89 10.63 5.50 12.49
C LEU A 89 10.48 6.97 12.90
N LEU A 90 9.91 7.25 14.08
CA LEU A 90 9.81 8.60 14.63
C LEU A 90 11.20 9.20 14.90
N ASP A 91 12.15 8.40 15.37
CA ASP A 91 13.51 8.87 15.66
C ASP A 91 14.28 9.22 14.39
N LEU A 92 14.11 8.46 13.29
CA LEU A 92 14.59 8.88 11.97
C LEU A 92 14.03 10.24 11.56
N ARG A 93 12.73 10.46 11.80
CA ARG A 93 12.09 11.74 11.46
C ARG A 93 12.61 12.89 12.31
N LYS A 94 12.84 12.66 13.61
CA LYS A 94 13.47 13.65 14.50
C LYS A 94 14.90 13.96 14.09
N ALA A 95 15.63 12.98 13.55
CA ALA A 95 16.96 13.15 12.96
C ALA A 95 16.96 13.88 11.60
N GLY A 96 15.80 14.31 11.10
CA GLY A 96 15.69 15.08 9.86
C GLY A 96 15.67 14.24 8.58
N ILE A 97 15.58 12.91 8.68
CA ILE A 97 15.46 12.04 7.50
C ILE A 97 14.09 12.28 6.84
N SER A 98 14.11 12.56 5.54
CA SER A 98 12.91 12.81 4.74
C SER A 98 12.14 11.51 4.47
N ASP A 99 10.81 11.58 4.36
CA ASP A 99 10.00 10.45 3.88
C ASP A 99 10.18 10.15 2.38
N ARG A 100 11.01 10.94 1.69
CA ARG A 100 11.37 10.71 0.30
C ARG A 100 12.60 9.82 0.16
N THR A 101 13.35 9.58 1.23
CA THR A 101 14.56 8.76 1.14
C THR A 101 14.20 7.28 0.89
N PRO A 102 15.05 6.51 0.21
CA PRO A 102 14.82 5.10 -0.03
C PRO A 102 14.58 4.29 1.24
N GLU A 103 15.29 4.60 2.33
CA GLU A 103 15.22 3.89 3.60
C GLU A 103 13.85 4.08 4.26
N PHE A 104 13.33 5.31 4.28
CA PHE A 104 12.00 5.58 4.81
C PHE A 104 10.91 4.93 3.92
N ARG A 105 11.05 5.05 2.60
CA ARG A 105 10.08 4.51 1.65
C ARG A 105 10.05 2.99 1.66
N ALA A 106 11.15 2.31 1.99
CA ALA A 106 11.16 0.87 2.17
C ALA A 106 10.23 0.42 3.32
N LEU A 107 10.00 1.29 4.32
CA LEU A 107 9.29 0.96 5.56
C LEU A 107 7.86 1.47 5.61
N ALA A 108 7.63 2.70 5.13
CA ALA A 108 6.39 3.41 5.37
C ALA A 108 5.79 4.03 4.11
N ILE A 109 4.49 4.30 4.18
CA ILE A 109 3.72 4.96 3.12
C ILE A 109 3.03 6.21 3.64
N SER A 110 2.77 7.15 2.74
CA SER A 110 1.92 8.30 3.02
C SER A 110 0.45 7.96 2.78
N VAL A 111 -0.40 8.36 3.72
CA VAL A 111 -1.86 8.18 3.63
C VAL A 111 -2.61 9.44 4.02
N PHE A 112 -3.88 9.53 3.62
CA PHE A 112 -4.84 10.51 4.11
C PHE A 112 -5.76 9.87 5.15
N CYS A 113 -6.12 10.63 6.17
CA CYS A 113 -6.97 10.16 7.27
C CYS A 113 -8.48 10.18 6.92
N SER A 114 -8.85 10.75 5.77
CA SER A 114 -10.22 10.78 5.27
C SER A 114 -10.21 10.92 3.75
N CYS A 115 -11.24 10.42 3.08
CA CYS A 115 -11.38 10.64 1.65
C CYS A 115 -11.62 12.13 1.31
N PHE A 116 -12.16 12.90 2.25
CA PHE A 116 -12.36 14.34 2.11
C PHE A 116 -11.18 15.17 2.61
N ALA A 117 -10.17 14.56 3.26
CA ALA A 117 -9.01 15.28 3.76
C ALA A 117 -8.24 15.91 2.60
N SER A 118 -7.91 17.20 2.73
CA SER A 118 -7.00 17.90 1.82
C SER A 118 -5.54 17.61 2.12
N GLY A 119 -5.23 17.20 3.35
CA GLY A 119 -3.88 17.06 3.85
C GLY A 119 -3.05 18.34 3.72
N GLY A 120 -3.71 19.51 3.65
CA GLY A 120 -3.05 20.81 3.43
C GLY A 120 -2.68 21.12 1.97
N TYR A 121 -3.11 20.33 0.98
CA TYR A 121 -2.82 20.53 -0.45
C TYR A 121 -3.88 21.34 -1.22
N GLY A 122 -4.84 21.96 -0.53
CA GLY A 122 -5.89 22.82 -1.13
C GLY A 122 -6.99 22.09 -1.91
N ARG A 123 -6.83 20.80 -2.20
CA ARG A 123 -7.85 19.89 -2.76
C ARG A 123 -7.86 18.58 -1.99
N SER A 124 -9.01 17.93 -1.93
CA SER A 124 -9.21 16.67 -1.20
C SER A 124 -8.45 15.49 -1.81
N MET A 125 -8.29 14.42 -1.02
CA MET A 125 -7.77 13.12 -1.49
C MET A 125 -8.57 12.63 -2.70
N LEU A 126 -9.91 12.70 -2.64
CA LEU A 126 -10.78 12.35 -3.77
C LEU A 126 -10.43 13.12 -5.05
N GLU A 127 -10.26 14.45 -4.96
CA GLU A 127 -10.00 15.27 -6.15
C GLU A 127 -8.60 15.04 -6.72
N ASN A 128 -7.59 15.00 -5.86
CA ASN A 128 -6.19 14.90 -6.27
C ASN A 128 -5.79 13.49 -6.68
N TYR A 129 -6.28 12.48 -5.98
CA TYR A 129 -5.79 11.11 -6.12
C TYR A 129 -6.79 10.25 -6.88
N LEU A 130 -8.07 10.19 -6.48
CA LEU A 130 -9.05 9.37 -7.17
C LEU A 130 -9.42 9.95 -8.55
N VAL A 131 -9.78 11.24 -8.61
CA VAL A 131 -10.27 11.89 -9.83
C VAL A 131 -9.14 12.27 -10.78
N SER A 132 -8.16 13.03 -10.30
CA SER A 132 -7.09 13.53 -11.18
C SER A 132 -6.02 12.48 -11.49
N GLY A 133 -5.90 11.46 -10.62
CA GLY A 133 -4.83 10.48 -10.66
C GLY A 133 -3.50 11.08 -10.23
N TYR A 134 -3.00 10.64 -9.08
CA TYR A 134 -1.68 11.07 -8.61
C TYR A 134 -0.58 10.19 -9.19
N HIS A 135 0.27 10.81 -10.02
CA HIS A 135 1.35 10.13 -10.73
C HIS A 135 2.66 10.87 -10.43
N THR A 136 3.23 10.65 -9.26
CA THR A 136 4.60 11.12 -8.98
C THR A 136 5.61 10.24 -9.71
N PRO A 137 6.66 10.84 -10.29
CA PRO A 137 7.83 10.08 -10.72
C PRO A 137 8.36 9.26 -9.54
N HIS A 138 8.40 7.95 -9.73
CA HIS A 138 8.82 6.98 -8.75
C HIS A 138 9.41 5.85 -9.55
N ASP A 139 10.66 5.46 -9.26
CA ASP A 139 11.36 4.37 -9.96
C ASP A 139 10.75 3.01 -9.61
N THR A 140 9.58 2.75 -10.19
CA THR A 140 8.82 1.52 -9.98
C THR A 140 9.54 0.36 -10.65
N SER A 141 10.23 0.64 -11.77
CA SER A 141 11.05 -0.34 -12.46
C SER A 141 12.21 -0.85 -11.61
N GLY A 142 12.91 0.05 -10.91
CA GLY A 142 14.00 -0.29 -9.99
C GLY A 142 13.51 -1.02 -8.75
N ASP A 143 12.32 -0.69 -8.23
CA ASP A 143 11.70 -1.43 -7.13
C ASP A 143 11.34 -2.87 -7.53
N ILE A 144 10.78 -3.06 -8.73
CA ILE A 144 10.49 -4.40 -9.27
C ILE A 144 11.79 -5.17 -9.49
N ARG A 145 12.81 -4.55 -10.09
CA ARG A 145 14.13 -5.17 -10.29
C ARG A 145 14.69 -5.72 -8.98
N ARG A 146 14.76 -4.89 -7.93
CA ARG A 146 15.29 -5.29 -6.63
C ARG A 146 14.48 -6.43 -5.99
N LEU A 147 13.17 -6.41 -6.14
CA LEU A 147 12.32 -7.50 -5.69
C LEU A 147 12.57 -8.80 -6.45
N LEU A 148 12.76 -8.72 -7.78
CA LEU A 148 13.09 -9.87 -8.62
C LEU A 148 14.46 -10.46 -8.29
N GLU A 149 15.47 -9.63 -8.03
CA GLU A 149 16.81 -10.09 -7.61
C GLU A 149 16.70 -11.04 -6.40
N LEU A 150 15.94 -10.65 -5.38
CA LEU A 150 15.75 -11.45 -4.16
C LEU A 150 15.09 -12.81 -4.42
N VAL A 151 14.15 -12.90 -5.37
CA VAL A 151 13.42 -14.16 -5.62
C VAL A 151 14.03 -15.02 -6.73
N LEU A 152 14.86 -14.43 -7.60
CA LEU A 152 15.52 -15.15 -8.69
C LEU A 152 16.92 -15.65 -8.31
N GLU A 153 17.60 -14.98 -7.37
CA GLU A 153 18.88 -15.45 -6.82
C GLU A 153 18.83 -16.89 -6.28
N PRO A 154 17.91 -17.26 -5.37
CA PRO A 154 17.80 -18.64 -4.90
C PRO A 154 17.35 -19.62 -5.99
N ALA A 155 16.71 -19.15 -7.07
CA ALA A 155 16.33 -19.97 -8.21
C ALA A 155 17.46 -20.18 -9.22
N GLY A 156 18.59 -19.46 -9.09
CA GLY A 156 19.67 -19.45 -10.08
C GLY A 156 19.29 -18.75 -11.39
N GLU A 157 18.31 -17.85 -11.37
CA GLU A 157 17.67 -17.28 -12.57
C GLU A 157 17.95 -15.77 -12.75
N LEU A 158 19.03 -15.25 -12.16
CA LEU A 158 19.36 -13.83 -12.28
C LEU A 158 19.60 -13.38 -13.73
N GLU A 159 20.02 -14.29 -14.61
CA GLU A 159 20.20 -14.02 -16.05
C GLU A 159 18.87 -13.69 -16.76
N GLU A 160 17.74 -14.20 -16.27
CA GLU A 160 16.40 -13.98 -16.82
C GLU A 160 15.76 -12.66 -16.36
N LEU A 161 16.37 -12.01 -15.36
CA LEU A 161 15.83 -10.78 -14.77
C LEU A 161 15.47 -9.71 -15.81
N PRO A 162 16.32 -9.38 -16.81
CA PRO A 162 15.98 -8.34 -17.79
C PRO A 162 14.72 -8.68 -18.60
N ALA A 163 14.57 -9.94 -19.00
CA ALA A 163 13.42 -10.43 -19.76
C ALA A 163 12.15 -10.42 -18.91
N LEU A 164 12.23 -10.90 -17.67
CA LEU A 164 11.12 -10.90 -16.72
C LEU A 164 10.66 -9.49 -16.35
N LEU A 165 11.59 -8.57 -16.08
CA LEU A 165 11.27 -7.17 -15.82
C LEU A 165 10.53 -6.55 -17.01
N SER A 166 11.03 -6.77 -18.23
CA SER A 166 10.37 -6.28 -19.44
C SER A 166 8.97 -6.87 -19.60
N GLY A 167 8.80 -8.17 -19.39
CA GLY A 167 7.50 -8.86 -19.43
C GLY A 167 6.51 -8.33 -18.41
N ILE A 168 6.93 -8.08 -17.17
CA ILE A 168 6.07 -7.51 -16.11
C ILE A 168 5.62 -6.11 -16.46
N LEU A 169 6.52 -5.26 -16.97
CA LEU A 169 6.18 -3.91 -17.40
C LEU A 169 5.23 -3.93 -18.61
N ALA A 170 5.42 -4.85 -19.55
CA ALA A 170 4.52 -5.05 -20.68
C ALA A 170 3.12 -5.48 -20.22
N LEU A 171 3.03 -6.41 -19.25
CA LEU A 171 1.75 -6.82 -18.65
C LEU A 171 1.06 -5.64 -17.95
N GLY A 172 1.79 -4.81 -17.21
CA GLY A 172 1.17 -3.63 -16.61
C GLY A 172 0.66 -2.64 -17.67
N GLN A 173 1.32 -2.51 -18.83
CA GLN A 173 0.80 -1.71 -19.94
C GLN A 173 -0.46 -2.33 -20.56
N GLU A 174 -0.44 -3.65 -20.82
CA GLU A 174 -1.56 -4.42 -21.37
C GLU A 174 -2.82 -4.30 -20.52
N PHE A 175 -2.68 -4.50 -19.20
CA PHE A 175 -3.78 -4.39 -18.25
C PHE A 175 -4.10 -2.95 -17.86
N GLU A 176 -3.34 -1.98 -18.39
CA GLU A 176 -3.40 -0.57 -18.06
C GLU A 176 -3.23 -0.28 -16.56
N ALA A 177 -2.47 -1.11 -15.86
CA ALA A 177 -1.90 -0.72 -14.57
C ALA A 177 -1.11 0.58 -14.81
N PRO A 178 -1.30 1.66 -14.02
CA PRO A 178 -0.60 2.91 -14.26
C PRO A 178 0.90 2.76 -13.97
N ILE A 179 1.66 2.32 -14.98
CA ILE A 179 3.11 2.39 -14.98
C ILE A 179 3.48 3.83 -15.36
N GLU A 180 4.49 4.38 -14.69
CA GLU A 180 5.09 5.70 -14.90
C GLU A 180 4.62 6.40 -16.19
N ARG A 181 3.95 7.56 -16.05
CA ARG A 181 3.32 8.23 -17.18
C ARG A 181 4.36 8.55 -18.27
N ALA A 182 4.15 7.97 -19.45
CA ALA A 182 4.78 8.47 -20.67
C ALA A 182 4.37 9.93 -20.89
N LYS A 183 5.33 10.76 -21.31
CA LYS A 183 5.11 12.19 -21.56
C LYS A 183 4.01 12.35 -22.64
N GLY A 184 2.89 12.98 -22.29
CA GLY A 184 1.75 13.18 -23.20
C GLY A 184 0.64 12.12 -23.15
N ALA A 185 0.74 11.10 -22.28
CA ALA A 185 -0.34 10.14 -22.08
C ALA A 185 -1.61 10.82 -21.53
N ALA A 186 -2.78 10.33 -21.95
CA ALA A 186 -4.08 10.82 -21.48
C ALA A 186 -4.17 10.78 -19.95
N LYS A 187 -4.88 11.76 -19.36
CA LYS A 187 -5.09 11.80 -17.92
C LYS A 187 -6.00 10.65 -17.49
N ARG A 188 -5.38 9.57 -17.01
CA ARG A 188 -6.07 8.49 -16.31
C ARG A 188 -6.33 8.86 -14.85
N ARG A 189 -7.44 8.36 -14.32
CA ARG A 189 -7.86 8.50 -12.94
C ARG A 189 -7.00 7.64 -12.03
N GLY A 190 -7.01 7.94 -10.74
CA GLY A 190 -6.14 7.24 -9.82
C GLY A 190 -6.76 6.01 -9.21
N HIS A 191 -5.86 5.09 -8.91
CA HIS A 191 -6.09 3.88 -8.15
C HIS A 191 -5.87 4.20 -6.67
N VAL A 192 -6.85 3.90 -5.82
CA VAL A 192 -6.82 4.18 -4.38
C VAL A 192 -6.98 2.90 -3.58
N LEU A 193 -6.15 2.73 -2.55
CA LEU A 193 -6.34 1.76 -1.49
C LEU A 193 -7.04 2.43 -0.33
N GLN A 194 -8.13 1.82 0.12
CA GLN A 194 -8.76 2.09 1.40
C GLN A 194 -8.23 1.06 2.40
N ILE A 195 -7.52 1.51 3.42
CA ILE A 195 -6.82 0.67 4.40
C ILE A 195 -7.50 0.88 5.74
N PHE A 196 -7.99 -0.20 6.35
CA PHE A 196 -8.60 -0.21 7.67
C PHE A 196 -7.63 -0.90 8.63
N LEU A 197 -7.22 -0.18 9.67
CA LEU A 197 -6.37 -0.70 10.75
C LEU A 197 -7.17 -0.79 12.04
N HIS A 198 -7.15 -1.96 12.67
CA HIS A 198 -7.85 -2.18 13.93
C HIS A 198 -7.27 -1.27 15.03
N HIS A 199 -8.13 -0.76 15.91
CA HIS A 199 -7.74 0.21 16.94
C HIS A 199 -6.64 -0.34 17.88
N SER A 200 -6.55 -1.66 18.06
CA SER A 200 -5.53 -2.29 18.90
C SER A 200 -4.11 -2.20 18.35
N VAL A 201 -3.93 -1.88 17.06
CA VAL A 201 -2.61 -1.80 16.41
C VAL A 201 -2.32 -0.43 15.81
N VAL A 202 -3.30 0.46 15.71
CA VAL A 202 -3.13 1.75 15.02
C VAL A 202 -2.01 2.59 15.62
N ASP A 203 -1.92 2.68 16.95
CA ASP A 203 -0.89 3.47 17.63
C ASP A 203 0.50 2.83 17.56
N ALA A 204 0.59 1.55 17.21
CA ALA A 204 1.86 0.85 17.05
C ALA A 204 2.48 1.05 15.66
N VAL A 205 1.72 1.52 14.66
CA VAL A 205 2.17 1.59 13.27
C VAL A 205 1.84 2.91 12.57
N VAL A 206 1.15 3.85 13.22
CA VAL A 206 0.74 5.11 12.59
C VAL A 206 1.24 6.32 13.37
N TYR A 207 1.74 7.32 12.64
CA TYR A 207 1.92 8.66 13.19
C TYR A 207 1.28 9.73 12.29
N GLY A 208 0.68 10.73 12.92
CA GLY A 208 0.08 11.85 12.21
C GLY A 208 1.13 12.82 11.69
N ALA A 209 0.83 13.46 10.56
CA ALA A 209 1.89 14.02 9.75
C ALA A 209 1.45 15.25 8.93
N GLN A 210 2.38 16.17 8.72
CA GLN A 210 2.17 17.44 8.01
C GLN A 210 2.33 17.28 6.48
N PRO A 211 1.92 18.27 5.68
CA PRO A 211 2.24 18.30 4.25
C PRO A 211 3.74 18.07 4.01
N LEU A 212 4.07 17.41 2.90
CA LEU A 212 5.46 17.13 2.50
C LEU A 212 6.24 16.20 3.45
N GLY A 213 5.57 15.42 4.27
CA GLY A 213 6.26 14.39 5.04
C GLY A 213 6.49 14.70 6.50
N SER A 214 6.51 15.98 6.87
CA SER A 214 7.00 16.42 8.18
C SER A 214 6.28 15.73 9.34
N LEU A 215 7.07 15.33 10.34
CA LEU A 215 6.54 14.75 11.58
C LEU A 215 5.62 15.77 12.25
N ALA A 216 4.46 15.33 12.74
CA ALA A 216 3.60 16.14 13.59
C ALA A 216 3.60 15.53 15.00
N PRO A 217 4.53 15.93 15.89
CA PRO A 217 4.71 15.28 17.19
C PRO A 217 3.45 15.29 18.06
N GLN A 218 2.61 16.32 17.93
CA GLN A 218 1.33 16.42 18.64
C GLN A 218 0.23 15.48 18.10
N ARG A 219 0.58 14.54 17.21
CA ARG A 219 -0.34 13.57 16.60
C ARG A 219 0.04 12.12 16.89
N VAL A 220 0.64 11.90 18.05
CA VAL A 220 0.99 10.60 18.63
C VAL A 220 0.62 10.65 20.12
N PRO A 221 -0.12 9.67 20.68
CA PRO A 221 -0.74 8.53 20.00
C PRO A 221 -1.74 8.97 18.92
N PHE A 222 -1.79 8.22 17.82
CA PHE A 222 -2.59 8.60 16.66
C PHE A 222 -4.09 8.50 16.97
N SER A 223 -4.50 7.48 17.72
CA SER A 223 -5.90 7.25 18.11
C SER A 223 -6.46 8.41 18.94
N GLU A 224 -5.68 8.94 19.88
CA GLU A 224 -6.07 10.10 20.68
C GLU A 224 -6.23 11.35 19.82
N TRP A 225 -5.25 11.62 18.95
CA TRP A 225 -5.34 12.73 18.00
C TRP A 225 -6.58 12.61 17.11
N LEU A 226 -6.86 11.41 16.58
CA LEU A 226 -7.99 11.17 15.69
C LEU A 226 -9.34 11.46 16.38
N ARG A 227 -9.50 11.08 17.66
CA ARG A 227 -10.73 11.35 18.44
C ARG A 227 -11.01 12.84 18.64
N GLN A 228 -9.98 13.69 18.54
CA GLN A 228 -10.11 15.14 18.70
C GLN A 228 -10.50 15.85 17.39
N GLN A 229 -10.63 15.12 16.27
CA GLN A 229 -10.90 15.70 14.96
C GLN A 229 -12.39 15.62 14.58
N CYS A 230 -12.97 16.76 14.18
CA CYS A 230 -14.25 16.82 13.48
C CYS A 230 -14.34 18.10 12.64
N PRO A 231 -14.24 18.04 11.30
CA PRO A 231 -14.03 16.84 10.47
C PRO A 231 -12.61 16.26 10.61
N VAL A 232 -12.44 14.99 10.23
CA VAL A 232 -11.11 14.37 10.12
C VAL A 232 -10.35 14.97 8.94
N GLU A 233 -9.20 15.57 9.21
CA GLU A 233 -8.32 16.21 8.24
C GLU A 233 -6.87 15.82 8.51
N GLY A 234 -6.05 15.82 7.46
CA GLY A 234 -4.62 15.61 7.54
C GLY A 234 -4.12 14.34 6.85
N GLN A 235 -2.82 14.15 6.98
CA GLN A 235 -2.09 12.99 6.50
C GLN A 235 -1.50 12.22 7.69
N ALA A 236 -1.18 10.97 7.44
CA ALA A 236 -0.42 10.13 8.33
C ALA A 236 0.64 9.36 7.54
N ARG A 237 1.55 8.73 8.28
CA ARG A 237 2.45 7.72 7.72
C ARG A 237 2.18 6.40 8.43
N LEU A 238 2.01 5.34 7.64
CA LEU A 238 1.84 3.97 8.11
C LEU A 238 3.17 3.25 7.96
N LEU A 239 3.67 2.68 9.05
CA LEU A 239 4.70 1.65 9.05
C LEU A 239 4.11 0.34 8.52
N MET A 240 4.61 -0.14 7.39
CA MET A 240 4.01 -1.22 6.61
C MET A 240 4.67 -2.58 6.89
N HIS A 241 4.75 -2.99 8.15
CA HIS A 241 5.41 -4.23 8.53
C HIS A 241 4.72 -5.46 7.90
N PRO A 242 5.40 -6.31 7.10
CA PRO A 242 4.77 -7.40 6.36
C PRO A 242 3.94 -8.34 7.24
N ASP A 243 4.42 -8.66 8.45
CA ASP A 243 3.72 -9.56 9.39
C ASP A 243 2.34 -9.08 9.82
N LEU A 244 2.10 -7.76 9.81
CA LEU A 244 0.79 -7.20 10.12
C LEU A 244 -0.10 -7.14 8.88
N PHE A 245 0.46 -6.75 7.72
CA PHE A 245 -0.32 -6.43 6.52
C PHE A 245 -0.57 -7.63 5.59
N ILE A 246 0.20 -8.72 5.72
CA ILE A 246 0.01 -9.96 4.94
C ILE A 246 -0.92 -10.93 5.68
N ASP A 247 -0.94 -10.90 7.03
CA ASP A 247 -1.80 -11.78 7.83
C ASP A 247 -3.27 -11.34 7.78
N THR A 248 -3.97 -11.85 6.77
CA THR A 248 -5.41 -11.63 6.57
C THR A 248 -6.29 -12.38 7.57
N ARG A 249 -5.77 -13.35 8.32
CA ARG A 249 -6.56 -14.23 9.20
C ARG A 249 -6.86 -13.58 10.55
N ARG A 250 -5.96 -12.73 11.02
CA ARG A 250 -6.12 -11.99 12.29
C ARG A 250 -7.18 -10.89 12.24
N GLY A 251 -7.59 -10.47 11.04
CA GLY A 251 -8.56 -9.38 10.88
C GLY A 251 -8.08 -8.02 11.37
N LEU A 252 -6.77 -7.84 11.61
CA LEU A 252 -6.21 -6.56 12.10
C LEU A 252 -6.12 -5.49 11.01
N VAL A 253 -6.05 -5.94 9.75
CA VAL A 253 -5.93 -5.08 8.57
C VAL A 253 -6.90 -5.53 7.51
N HIS A 254 -7.70 -4.61 6.97
CA HIS A 254 -8.48 -4.83 5.74
C HIS A 254 -8.05 -3.81 4.69
N ILE A 255 -7.83 -4.25 3.46
CA ILE A 255 -7.47 -3.37 2.36
C ILE A 255 -8.44 -3.59 1.22
N VAL A 256 -9.00 -2.50 0.70
CA VAL A 256 -9.87 -2.50 -0.47
C VAL A 256 -9.24 -1.64 -1.56
N ALA A 257 -9.05 -2.24 -2.73
CA ALA A 257 -8.51 -1.56 -3.90
C ALA A 257 -9.63 -1.04 -4.80
N LEU A 258 -9.56 0.24 -5.17
CA LEU A 258 -10.60 0.92 -5.94
C LEU A 258 -9.99 1.55 -7.19
N SER A 259 -10.65 1.35 -8.33
CA SER A 259 -10.22 1.82 -9.66
C SER A 259 -11.44 2.40 -10.40
N PRO A 260 -11.64 3.73 -10.37
CA PRO A 260 -12.90 4.38 -10.75
C PRO A 260 -13.02 4.69 -12.25
N GLU A 261 -12.02 4.36 -13.08
CA GLU A 261 -12.10 4.60 -14.53
C GLU A 261 -12.84 3.46 -15.22
N ARG A 262 -12.46 2.23 -14.87
CA ARG A 262 -13.04 0.98 -15.36
C ARG A 262 -12.74 -0.15 -14.38
N PRO A 263 -13.48 -1.27 -14.42
CA PRO A 263 -13.10 -2.48 -13.71
C PRO A 263 -11.67 -2.87 -14.11
N PHE A 264 -10.72 -2.71 -13.19
CA PHE A 264 -9.35 -3.12 -13.40
C PHE A 264 -9.29 -4.64 -13.19
N ASP A 265 -8.95 -5.40 -14.23
CA ASP A 265 -8.88 -6.86 -14.17
C ASP A 265 -7.63 -7.33 -13.42
N ARG A 266 -7.68 -7.16 -12.09
CA ARG A 266 -6.61 -7.53 -11.16
C ARG A 266 -6.32 -9.03 -11.22
N LEU A 267 -7.37 -9.86 -11.31
CA LEU A 267 -7.22 -11.31 -11.33
C LEU A 267 -6.58 -11.77 -12.63
N GLY A 268 -7.00 -11.22 -13.78
CA GLY A 268 -6.36 -11.45 -15.07
C GLY A 268 -4.88 -11.07 -15.05
N LEU A 269 -4.54 -9.88 -14.55
CA LEU A 269 -3.15 -9.44 -14.43
C LEU A 269 -2.32 -10.40 -13.57
N ARG A 270 -2.82 -10.76 -12.38
CA ARG A 270 -2.15 -11.68 -11.45
C ARG A 270 -1.93 -13.06 -12.06
N ARG A 271 -2.92 -13.59 -12.78
CA ARG A 271 -2.80 -14.86 -13.51
C ARG A 271 -1.66 -14.79 -14.53
N ARG A 272 -1.59 -13.73 -15.34
CA ARG A 272 -0.52 -13.56 -16.35
C ARG A 272 0.86 -13.36 -15.72
N LEU A 273 0.95 -12.64 -14.60
CA LEU A 273 2.18 -12.53 -13.83
C LEU A 273 2.64 -13.89 -13.29
N ARG A 274 1.71 -14.71 -12.81
CA ARG A 274 2.00 -16.08 -12.35
C ARG A 274 2.46 -16.99 -13.48
N GLU A 275 1.82 -16.92 -14.64
CA GLU A 275 2.24 -17.65 -15.83
C GLU A 275 3.66 -17.25 -16.26
N LEU A 276 3.99 -15.96 -16.19
CA LEU A 276 5.32 -15.44 -16.51
C LEU A 276 6.39 -15.87 -15.51
N LEU A 277 6.12 -15.78 -14.20
CA LEU A 277 7.12 -16.02 -13.15
C LEU A 277 7.23 -17.48 -12.71
N GLY A 278 6.13 -18.23 -12.79
CA GLY A 278 6.01 -19.58 -12.25
C GLY A 278 7.13 -20.54 -12.67
N PRO A 279 7.50 -20.62 -13.96
CA PRO A 279 8.57 -21.51 -14.42
C PRO A 279 9.94 -21.21 -13.80
N HIS A 280 10.22 -19.94 -13.46
CA HIS A 280 11.47 -19.51 -12.86
C HIS A 280 11.45 -19.74 -11.34
N LEU A 281 10.37 -19.35 -10.68
CA LEU A 281 10.22 -19.51 -9.22
C LEU A 281 10.16 -20.99 -8.80
N ALA A 282 9.62 -21.88 -9.65
CA ALA A 282 9.56 -23.31 -9.39
C ALA A 282 10.94 -24.01 -9.33
N LYS A 283 12.03 -23.31 -9.70
CA LYS A 283 13.41 -23.82 -9.62
C LYS A 283 14.03 -23.69 -8.21
N ALA A 284 13.42 -22.89 -7.34
CA ALA A 284 13.81 -22.77 -5.93
C ALA A 284 12.82 -23.51 -5.02
N SER A 285 13.27 -23.91 -3.83
CA SER A 285 12.34 -24.40 -2.80
C SER A 285 11.50 -23.24 -2.25
N GLN A 286 10.30 -23.54 -1.74
CA GLN A 286 9.49 -22.52 -1.07
C GLN A 286 10.21 -21.90 0.12
N GLU A 287 11.00 -22.67 0.86
CA GLU A 287 11.76 -22.18 2.01
C GLU A 287 12.87 -21.20 1.61
N ASP A 288 13.57 -21.45 0.50
CA ASP A 288 14.60 -20.52 0.01
C ASP A 288 13.99 -19.19 -0.45
N LEU A 289 12.84 -19.25 -1.15
CA LEU A 289 12.10 -18.06 -1.58
C LEU A 289 11.55 -17.25 -0.40
N LYS A 290 11.07 -17.92 0.64
CA LYS A 290 10.64 -17.28 1.89
C LYS A 290 11.84 -16.62 2.57
N ALA A 291 12.95 -17.36 2.72
CA ALA A 291 14.15 -16.89 3.39
C ALA A 291 14.78 -15.67 2.71
N SER A 292 14.77 -15.61 1.37
CA SER A 292 15.31 -14.48 0.61
C SER A 292 14.52 -13.18 0.81
N LEU A 293 13.27 -13.27 1.27
CA LEU A 293 12.42 -12.14 1.63
C LEU A 293 12.39 -11.89 3.15
N GLY A 294 13.18 -12.63 3.92
CA GLY A 294 13.28 -12.56 5.38
C GLY A 294 12.20 -13.34 6.14
N PHE A 295 11.43 -14.18 5.45
CA PHE A 295 10.52 -15.13 6.08
C PHE A 295 11.28 -16.41 6.42
N ARG A 296 11.91 -16.45 7.60
CA ARG A 296 12.47 -17.70 8.13
C ARG A 296 11.48 -18.30 9.10
N ASP A 297 11.33 -19.62 9.07
CA ASP A 297 10.69 -20.35 10.16
C ASP A 297 11.44 -19.95 11.44
N ARG A 298 10.71 -19.35 12.39
CA ARG A 298 11.28 -19.07 13.69
C ARG A 298 11.62 -20.43 14.29
N GLU A 299 12.91 -20.75 14.42
CA GLU A 299 13.35 -21.67 15.46
C GLU A 299 12.65 -21.23 16.74
N GLU A 300 11.92 -22.15 17.38
CA GLU A 300 11.03 -21.92 18.52
C GLU A 300 11.65 -20.92 19.52
N THR A 301 11.32 -19.64 19.32
CA THR A 301 11.53 -18.57 20.28
C THR A 301 10.16 -18.26 20.86
N PRO A 302 10.02 -18.11 22.19
CA PRO A 302 8.75 -18.31 22.86
C PRO A 302 7.66 -17.43 22.28
N SER A 303 6.48 -18.05 22.14
CA SER A 303 5.19 -17.47 21.77
C SER A 303 5.07 -15.96 22.04
N ALA A 304 4.56 -15.23 21.04
CA ALA A 304 4.13 -13.83 21.15
C ALA A 304 2.89 -13.65 22.05
N THR A 305 2.89 -14.28 23.23
CA THR A 305 1.98 -14.04 24.36
C THR A 305 2.66 -13.24 25.47
N GLN A 306 3.86 -12.69 25.24
CA GLN A 306 4.51 -11.73 26.13
C GLN A 306 4.70 -10.38 25.44
N VAL A 307 3.59 -9.74 25.08
CA VAL A 307 3.51 -8.28 25.13
C VAL A 307 2.84 -7.99 26.47
N SER A 308 3.64 -7.79 27.51
CA SER A 308 3.14 -7.44 28.84
C SER A 308 2.48 -6.06 28.80
N PRO A 309 1.30 -5.88 29.42
CA PRO A 309 0.61 -4.60 29.56
C PRO A 309 1.16 -3.75 30.71
N GLU A 310 2.48 -3.69 30.87
CA GLU A 310 3.12 -2.86 31.88
C GLU A 310 4.15 -1.96 31.21
N MET A 311 3.68 -0.79 30.78
CA MET A 311 4.39 0.48 30.82
C MET A 311 3.34 1.57 30.63
N VAL A 312 2.78 1.99 31.78
CA VAL A 312 1.94 3.19 31.94
C VAL A 312 2.72 4.42 31.49
#